data_AF-A0A9E5DF49-F1
#
_entry.id   AF-A0A9E5DF49-F1
#
_cell.length_a   1.000
_cell.length_b   1.000
_cell.length_c   1.000
_cell.angle_alpha   90.00
_cell.angle_beta   90.00
_cell.angle_gamma   90.00
#
_symmetry.space_group_name_H-M   'P 1'
#
loop_
_entity.id
_entity.type
_entity.pdbx_description
1 polymer ?
#
loop_
_entity_poly.entity_id
_entity_poly.type
_entity_poly.pdbx_seq_one_letter_code
_entity_poly.pdbx_strand_id
1 'polypeptide(L)'
;METNTTLLFEPVSGDERLESLIAGASISLLEISNAQIYSLYKCDYTALWGHAADMSSLVEDYRAEAEALEFSPGMAPAYEQFFVALDEFAATAALFNGSTHLNQSVTDDGLHHLALGIEHLSGALLDCNLSHTESPDTPAVLASLVEDTVALFPDSLQIGERFVYEDERKENSASLIVGPITWSNAFQTTGTKQVRYAAELGKAYLLVTVRVTHLGHKGEGANTVLQTPEESAFLLHYAGETSRPLKVPGPTTRGEPYSKVRLNRHESTAGYLFFEVPDDLDPAFAHLRANIGGESPAWVLGERS
;
A
#
# COMPACT_ATOMS: atom_id res chain seq x y z
N MET A 1 34.93 42.45 0.42
CA MET A 1 35.59 41.22 0.88
C MET A 1 34.64 40.10 0.51
N GLU A 2 34.88 39.50 -0.64
CA GLU A 2 34.05 38.42 -1.19
C GLU A 2 34.42 37.13 -0.47
N THR A 3 33.42 36.42 0.03
CA THR A 3 33.56 35.02 0.45
C THR A 3 32.65 34.18 -0.43
N ASN A 4 33.25 33.68 -1.50
CA ASN A 4 32.78 32.54 -2.28
C ASN A 4 32.53 31.37 -1.31
N THR A 5 31.28 30.95 -1.17
CA THR A 5 30.96 29.66 -0.55
C THR A 5 30.73 28.69 -1.71
N THR A 6 31.81 28.02 -2.10
CA THR A 6 31.76 26.90 -3.03
C THR A 6 31.09 25.73 -2.28
N LEU A 7 29.83 25.44 -2.61
CA LEU A 7 29.17 24.19 -2.23
C LEU A 7 29.91 23.05 -2.93
N LEU A 8 30.77 22.34 -2.20
CA LEU A 8 31.36 21.08 -2.63
C LEU A 8 30.23 20.04 -2.59
N PHE A 9 29.76 19.63 -3.77
CA PHE A 9 28.95 18.42 -3.90
C PHE A 9 29.82 17.24 -3.44
N GLU A 10 29.41 16.61 -2.34
CA GLU A 10 30.01 15.38 -1.87
C GLU A 10 29.77 14.28 -2.93
N PRO A 11 30.79 13.48 -3.29
CA PRO A 11 30.59 12.43 -4.28
C PRO A 11 29.59 11.41 -3.75
N VAL A 12 28.50 11.18 -4.50
CA VAL A 12 27.48 10.17 -4.19
C VAL A 12 28.16 8.86 -3.84
N SER A 13 27.93 8.40 -2.61
CA SER A 13 28.57 7.22 -2.04
C SER A 13 28.16 5.96 -2.82
N GLY A 14 28.95 4.89 -2.71
CA GLY A 14 28.61 3.61 -3.33
C GLY A 14 27.28 3.03 -2.83
N ASP A 15 26.95 3.29 -1.57
CA ASP A 15 25.70 2.88 -0.92
C ASP A 15 24.51 3.60 -1.57
N GLU A 16 24.57 4.93 -1.67
CA GLU A 16 23.53 5.74 -2.35
C GLU A 16 23.36 5.36 -3.83
N ARG A 17 24.45 4.95 -4.49
CA ARG A 17 24.39 4.45 -5.88
C ARG A 17 23.71 3.10 -5.97
N LEU A 18 24.01 2.18 -5.06
CA LEU A 18 23.38 0.86 -5.01
C LEU A 18 21.87 0.99 -4.70
N GLU A 19 21.50 1.86 -3.77
CA GLU A 19 20.10 2.16 -3.46
C GLU A 19 19.36 2.74 -4.66
N SER A 20 19.98 3.72 -5.32
CA SER A 20 19.41 4.32 -6.54
C SER A 20 19.25 3.28 -7.64
N LEU A 21 20.20 2.33 -7.75
CA LEU A 21 20.14 1.23 -8.70
C LEU A 21 18.98 0.28 -8.41
N ILE A 22 18.82 -0.13 -7.14
CA ILE A 22 17.72 -1.02 -6.70
C ILE A 22 16.36 -0.33 -6.89
N ALA A 23 16.23 0.95 -6.56
CA ALA A 23 15.02 1.72 -6.77
C ALA A 23 14.68 1.88 -8.27
N GLY A 24 15.68 2.17 -9.11
CA GLY A 24 15.53 2.22 -10.55
C GLY A 24 15.09 0.88 -11.13
N ALA A 25 15.75 -0.20 -10.73
CA ALA A 25 15.41 -1.57 -11.12
C ALA A 25 13.98 -1.95 -10.71
N SER A 26 13.54 -1.52 -9.52
CA SER A 26 12.17 -1.73 -9.04
C SER A 26 11.12 -1.16 -9.99
N ILE A 27 11.32 0.06 -10.47
CA ILE A 27 10.39 0.68 -11.42
C ILE A 27 10.39 -0.12 -12.73
N SER A 28 11.57 -0.32 -13.34
CA SER A 28 11.66 -0.92 -14.67
C SER A 28 11.25 -2.40 -14.70
N LEU A 29 11.65 -3.19 -13.70
CA LEU A 29 11.31 -4.60 -13.61
C LEU A 29 9.83 -4.83 -13.28
N LEU A 30 9.20 -4.00 -12.44
CA LEU A 30 7.76 -4.09 -12.19
C LEU A 30 6.93 -3.67 -13.41
N GLU A 31 7.36 -2.64 -14.13
CA GLU A 31 6.70 -2.23 -15.37
C GLU A 31 6.72 -3.36 -16.42
N ILE A 32 7.88 -3.96 -16.66
CA ILE A 32 7.99 -5.04 -17.65
C ILE A 32 7.26 -6.32 -17.21
N SER A 33 7.24 -6.62 -15.90
CA SER A 33 6.48 -7.74 -15.33
C SER A 33 4.97 -7.57 -15.56
N ASN A 34 4.44 -6.37 -15.34
CA ASN A 34 3.04 -6.05 -15.62
C ASN A 34 2.72 -6.19 -17.12
N ALA A 35 3.63 -5.77 -17.99
CA ALA A 35 3.47 -5.91 -19.44
C ALA A 35 3.43 -7.39 -19.87
N GLN A 36 4.24 -8.26 -19.26
CA GLN A 36 4.21 -9.71 -19.48
C GLN A 36 2.90 -10.35 -19.00
N ILE A 37 2.44 -10.04 -17.79
CA ILE A 37 1.16 -10.54 -17.25
C ILE A 37 0.00 -10.12 -18.16
N TYR A 38 0.00 -8.87 -18.62
CA TYR A 38 -1.02 -8.37 -19.54
C TYR A 38 -0.98 -9.10 -20.89
N SER A 39 0.21 -9.35 -21.43
CA SER A 39 0.41 -10.08 -22.68
C SER A 39 -0.06 -11.55 -22.57
N LEU A 40 0.21 -12.20 -21.45
CA LEU A 40 -0.32 -13.53 -21.11
C LEU A 40 -1.86 -13.53 -21.11
N TYR A 41 -2.48 -12.56 -20.41
CA TYR A 41 -3.94 -12.44 -20.35
C TYR A 41 -4.59 -12.22 -21.73
N LYS A 42 -3.89 -11.50 -22.63
CA LYS A 42 -4.35 -11.24 -24.00
C LYS A 42 -4.00 -12.35 -24.99
N CYS A 43 -3.25 -13.37 -24.56
CA CYS A 43 -2.65 -14.37 -25.44
C CYS A 43 -1.79 -13.72 -26.56
N ASP A 44 -1.18 -12.57 -26.29
CA ASP A 44 -0.28 -11.88 -27.21
C ASP A 44 1.16 -12.38 -27.02
N TYR A 45 1.45 -13.54 -27.59
CA TYR A 45 2.76 -14.19 -27.44
C TYR A 45 3.90 -13.42 -28.11
N THR A 46 3.60 -12.58 -29.11
CA THR A 46 4.64 -11.76 -29.75
C THR A 46 5.10 -10.67 -28.79
N ALA A 47 4.14 -9.97 -28.16
CA ALA A 47 4.45 -8.98 -27.13
C ALA A 47 5.13 -9.63 -25.91
N LEU A 48 4.65 -10.80 -25.48
CA LEU A 48 5.25 -11.54 -24.36
C LEU A 48 6.73 -11.88 -24.61
N TRP A 49 7.08 -12.35 -25.81
CA TRP A 49 8.48 -12.63 -26.16
C TRP A 49 9.33 -11.36 -26.21
N GLY A 50 8.78 -10.27 -26.74
CA GLY A 50 9.45 -8.96 -26.70
C GLY A 50 9.75 -8.55 -25.27
N HIS A 51 8.75 -8.61 -24.38
CA HIS A 51 8.92 -8.26 -22.98
C HIS A 51 9.86 -9.21 -22.21
N ALA A 52 9.91 -10.50 -22.58
CA ALA A 52 10.90 -11.42 -22.03
C ALA A 52 12.34 -11.03 -22.43
N ALA A 53 12.57 -10.65 -23.68
CA ALA A 53 13.88 -10.17 -24.12
C ALA A 53 14.27 -8.85 -23.46
N ASP A 54 13.32 -7.92 -23.30
CA ASP A 54 13.53 -6.65 -22.60
C ASP A 54 13.88 -6.90 -21.12
N MET A 55 13.17 -7.82 -20.46
CA MET A 55 13.46 -8.22 -19.07
C MET A 55 14.84 -8.84 -18.92
N SER A 56 15.25 -9.74 -19.83
CA SER A 56 16.62 -10.29 -19.81
C SER A 56 17.67 -9.18 -19.94
N SER A 57 17.46 -8.21 -20.83
CA SER A 57 18.41 -7.11 -21.04
C SER A 57 18.50 -6.22 -19.79
N LEU A 58 17.37 -5.86 -19.18
CA LEU A 58 17.34 -5.09 -17.94
C LEU A 58 18.07 -5.81 -16.81
N VAL A 59 17.84 -7.11 -16.65
CA VAL A 59 18.50 -7.91 -15.60
C VAL A 59 20.01 -7.95 -15.80
N GLU A 60 20.48 -8.12 -17.03
CA GLU A 60 21.91 -8.10 -17.35
C GLU A 60 22.55 -6.73 -17.07
N ASP A 61 21.88 -5.65 -17.48
CA ASP A 61 22.35 -4.28 -17.26
C ASP A 61 22.44 -3.95 -15.77
N TYR A 62 21.39 -4.23 -14.99
CA TYR A 62 21.38 -3.98 -13.55
C TYR A 62 22.39 -4.83 -12.79
N ARG A 63 22.60 -6.08 -13.21
CA ARG A 63 23.64 -6.93 -12.63
C ARG A 63 25.03 -6.35 -12.87
N ALA A 64 25.33 -5.99 -14.11
CA ALA A 64 26.64 -5.44 -14.46
C ALA A 64 26.92 -4.12 -13.73
N GLU A 65 25.91 -3.26 -13.58
CA GLU A 65 26.03 -2.02 -12.84
C GLU A 65 26.23 -2.27 -11.33
N ALA A 66 25.50 -3.23 -10.74
CA ALA A 66 25.64 -3.57 -9.32
C ALA A 66 26.99 -4.20 -8.98
N GLU A 67 27.52 -5.08 -9.85
CA GLU A 67 28.84 -5.70 -9.69
C GLU A 67 29.99 -4.68 -9.77
N ALA A 68 29.77 -3.54 -10.43
CA ALA A 68 30.76 -2.47 -10.57
C ALA A 68 30.78 -1.51 -9.37
N LEU A 69 29.84 -1.62 -8.43
CA LEU A 69 29.75 -0.74 -7.27
C LEU A 69 30.59 -1.26 -6.10
N GLU A 70 31.34 -0.35 -5.47
CA GLU A 70 31.95 -0.59 -4.16
C GLU A 70 31.03 0.01 -3.09
N PHE A 71 30.47 -0.82 -2.21
CA PHE A 71 29.54 -0.42 -1.15
C PHE A 71 30.01 -0.91 0.22
N SER A 72 29.44 -0.33 1.27
CA SER A 72 29.77 -0.66 2.66
C SER A 72 29.19 -2.01 3.07
N PRO A 73 29.77 -2.69 4.08
CA PRO A 73 29.25 -3.98 4.55
C PRO A 73 27.79 -3.94 5.03
N GLY A 74 27.28 -2.78 5.43
CA GLY A 74 25.88 -2.61 5.85
C GLY A 74 24.88 -2.87 4.72
N MET A 75 25.29 -2.60 3.48
CA MET A 75 24.46 -2.81 2.29
C MET A 75 24.47 -4.25 1.76
N ALA A 76 25.23 -5.16 2.38
CA ALA A 76 25.33 -6.55 1.92
C ALA A 76 23.98 -7.30 1.88
N PRO A 77 23.07 -7.16 2.86
CA PRO A 77 21.74 -7.80 2.80
C PRO A 77 20.91 -7.31 1.61
N ALA A 78 20.87 -6.00 1.39
CA ALA A 78 20.17 -5.38 0.26
C ALA A 78 20.73 -5.86 -1.09
N TYR A 79 22.06 -5.94 -1.19
CA TYR A 79 22.74 -6.46 -2.37
C TYR A 79 22.40 -7.93 -2.64
N GLU A 80 22.44 -8.79 -1.61
CA GLU A 80 22.11 -10.21 -1.75
C GLU A 80 20.65 -10.41 -2.19
N GLN A 81 19.70 -9.72 -1.56
CA GLN A 81 18.29 -9.75 -1.95
C GLN A 81 18.08 -9.26 -3.38
N PHE A 82 18.80 -8.19 -3.78
CA PHE A 82 18.72 -7.68 -5.13
C PHE A 82 19.20 -8.69 -6.17
N PHE A 83 20.29 -9.39 -5.91
CA PHE A 83 20.81 -10.42 -6.83
C PHE A 83 19.87 -11.62 -6.95
N VAL A 84 19.26 -12.06 -5.84
CA VAL A 84 18.23 -13.11 -5.89
C VAL A 84 17.02 -12.64 -6.71
N ALA A 85 16.57 -11.40 -6.54
CA ALA A 85 15.49 -10.84 -7.35
C ALA A 85 15.84 -10.87 -8.85
N LEU A 86 17.05 -10.44 -9.22
CA LEU A 86 17.54 -10.48 -10.60
C LEU A 86 17.58 -11.91 -11.16
N ASP A 87 17.97 -12.91 -10.35
CA ASP A 87 17.96 -14.32 -10.76
C ASP A 87 16.54 -14.81 -11.06
N GLU A 88 15.56 -14.44 -10.22
CA GLU A 88 14.15 -14.78 -10.41
C GLU A 88 13.56 -14.13 -11.68
N PHE A 89 13.83 -12.85 -11.93
CA PHE A 89 13.42 -12.19 -13.18
C PHE A 89 14.10 -12.79 -14.41
N ALA A 90 15.37 -13.20 -14.31
CA ALA A 90 16.04 -13.92 -15.38
C ALA A 90 15.37 -15.28 -15.65
N ALA A 91 14.96 -16.00 -14.60
CA ALA A 91 14.25 -17.27 -14.72
C ALA A 91 12.89 -17.09 -15.42
N THR A 92 12.11 -16.07 -15.05
CA THR A 92 10.88 -15.70 -15.78
C THR A 92 11.17 -15.42 -17.26
N ALA A 93 12.15 -14.57 -17.54
CA ALA A 93 12.49 -14.20 -18.90
C ALA A 93 12.89 -15.43 -19.73
N ALA A 94 13.66 -16.36 -19.16
CA ALA A 94 14.04 -17.60 -19.81
C ALA A 94 12.85 -18.53 -20.09
N LEU A 95 11.86 -18.61 -19.20
CA LEU A 95 10.65 -19.43 -19.38
C LEU A 95 9.75 -18.88 -20.49
N PHE A 96 9.61 -17.56 -20.57
CA PHE A 96 8.76 -16.92 -21.57
C PHE A 96 9.46 -16.75 -22.92
N ASN A 97 10.79 -16.65 -22.95
CA ASN A 97 11.55 -16.53 -24.19
C ASN A 97 11.61 -17.87 -24.95
N GLY A 98 11.14 -17.90 -26.21
CA GLY A 98 11.33 -19.03 -27.12
C GLY A 98 10.36 -20.22 -26.95
N SER A 99 9.43 -20.17 -26.00
CA SER A 99 8.39 -21.18 -25.84
C SER A 99 7.35 -21.11 -26.98
N THR A 100 7.50 -21.96 -28.01
CA THR A 100 6.60 -22.04 -29.19
C THR A 100 5.14 -22.35 -28.83
N HIS A 101 4.91 -22.97 -27.67
CA HIS A 101 3.60 -23.09 -27.02
C HIS A 101 3.79 -23.02 -25.51
N LEU A 102 3.33 -21.93 -24.88
CA LEU A 102 3.22 -21.88 -23.43
C LEU A 102 2.10 -22.83 -23.00
N ASN A 103 2.46 -23.82 -22.19
CA ASN A 103 1.48 -24.65 -21.49
C ASN A 103 1.23 -24.07 -20.10
N GLN A 104 0.16 -24.51 -19.44
CA GLN A 104 -0.23 -23.97 -18.14
C GLN A 104 0.88 -24.06 -17.09
N SER A 105 1.67 -25.15 -17.09
CA SER A 105 2.80 -25.33 -16.17
C SER A 105 3.86 -24.25 -16.35
N VAL A 106 4.28 -23.97 -17.58
CA VAL A 106 5.31 -22.95 -17.86
C VAL A 106 4.79 -21.55 -17.52
N THR A 107 3.50 -21.30 -17.73
CA THR A 107 2.85 -20.05 -17.31
C THR A 107 2.85 -19.92 -15.79
N ASP A 108 2.45 -20.96 -15.06
CA ASP A 108 2.39 -20.96 -13.61
C ASP A 108 3.79 -20.81 -12.99
N ASP A 109 4.79 -21.51 -13.53
CA ASP A 109 6.19 -21.41 -13.10
C ASP A 109 6.74 -20.00 -13.37
N GLY A 110 6.48 -19.43 -14.55
CA GLY A 110 6.93 -18.07 -14.88
C GLY A 110 6.28 -16.99 -14.01
N LEU A 111 5.00 -17.14 -13.68
CA LEU A 111 4.30 -16.27 -12.73
C LEU A 111 4.81 -16.44 -11.29
N HIS A 112 5.21 -17.65 -10.91
CA HIS A 112 5.81 -17.91 -9.60
C HIS A 112 7.17 -17.23 -9.46
N HIS A 113 8.05 -17.37 -10.45
CA HIS A 113 9.33 -16.66 -10.50
C HIS A 113 9.16 -15.13 -10.51
N LEU A 114 8.14 -14.61 -11.21
CA LEU A 114 7.80 -13.19 -11.13
C LEU A 114 7.45 -12.74 -9.71
N ALA A 115 6.62 -13.51 -9.01
CA ALA A 115 6.23 -13.17 -7.65
C ALA A 115 7.43 -13.18 -6.69
N LEU A 116 8.30 -14.19 -6.77
CA LEU A 116 9.52 -14.28 -5.98
C LEU A 116 10.50 -13.14 -6.29
N GLY A 117 10.68 -12.79 -7.58
CA GLY A 117 11.51 -11.66 -7.98
C GLY A 117 11.02 -10.35 -7.40
N ILE A 118 9.70 -10.11 -7.40
CA ILE A 118 9.09 -8.92 -6.78
C ILE A 118 9.28 -8.90 -5.26
N GLU A 119 9.11 -10.05 -4.61
CA GLU A 119 9.29 -10.19 -3.15
C GLU A 119 10.74 -9.88 -2.75
N HIS A 120 11.72 -10.49 -3.40
CA HIS A 120 13.14 -10.25 -3.14
C HIS A 120 13.55 -8.80 -3.45
N LEU A 121 13.00 -8.21 -4.52
CA LEU A 121 13.27 -6.81 -4.85
C LEU A 121 12.69 -5.84 -3.81
N SER A 122 11.51 -6.15 -3.28
CA SER A 122 10.92 -5.42 -2.15
C SER A 122 11.76 -5.59 -0.88
N GLY A 123 12.28 -6.79 -0.61
CA GLY A 123 13.20 -7.04 0.50
C GLY A 123 14.48 -6.20 0.39
N ALA A 124 15.08 -6.14 -0.80
CA ALA A 124 16.26 -5.33 -1.06
C ALA A 124 16.01 -3.83 -0.76
N LEU A 125 14.86 -3.29 -1.16
CA LEU A 125 14.46 -1.92 -0.84
C LEU A 125 14.30 -1.68 0.67
N LEU A 126 13.77 -2.66 1.41
CA LEU A 126 13.64 -2.55 2.87
C LEU A 126 15.01 -2.55 3.54
N ASP A 127 15.93 -3.41 3.10
CA ASP A 127 17.28 -3.48 3.64
C ASP A 127 18.10 -2.20 3.37
N CYS A 128 17.87 -1.54 2.23
CA CYS A 128 18.41 -0.20 1.95
C CYS A 128 17.95 0.81 3.02
N ASN A 129 16.67 0.83 3.36
CA ASN A 129 16.12 1.76 4.36
C ASN A 129 16.63 1.48 5.78
N LEU A 130 16.91 0.21 6.11
CA LEU A 130 17.48 -0.17 7.40
C LEU A 130 18.96 0.25 7.53
N SER A 131 19.71 0.24 6.43
CA SER A 131 21.14 0.62 6.42
C SER A 131 21.38 2.09 6.77
N HIS A 132 20.41 2.98 6.49
CA HIS A 132 20.41 4.38 6.95
C HIS A 132 20.15 4.56 8.45
N THR A 133 19.66 3.51 9.12
CA THR A 133 19.23 3.56 10.52
C THR A 133 20.36 3.20 11.49
N GLU A 134 21.52 2.72 11.01
CA GLU A 134 22.71 2.41 11.82
C GLU A 134 23.72 3.58 11.97
N SER A 135 23.24 4.83 11.91
CA SER A 135 24.02 5.98 12.41
C SER A 135 23.73 6.18 13.92
N PRO A 136 24.74 6.40 14.80
CA PRO A 136 24.57 6.26 16.26
C PRO A 136 23.64 7.26 16.96
N ASP A 137 23.02 8.19 16.23
CA ASP A 137 22.28 9.31 16.81
C ASP A 137 20.74 9.24 16.63
N THR A 138 20.20 8.14 16.09
CA THR A 138 18.75 8.00 15.87
C THR A 138 17.98 6.91 16.65
N PRO A 139 18.38 6.41 17.84
CA PRO A 139 17.57 5.43 18.57
C PRO A 139 16.63 6.03 19.63
N ALA A 140 16.25 7.31 19.53
CA ALA A 140 15.37 7.94 20.53
C ALA A 140 14.02 8.41 19.96
N VAL A 141 13.98 8.90 18.72
CA VAL A 141 12.77 9.56 18.19
C VAL A 141 11.80 8.55 17.57
N LEU A 142 12.29 7.61 16.75
CA LEU A 142 11.44 6.56 16.16
C LEU A 142 10.96 5.53 17.20
N ALA A 143 11.82 5.13 18.14
CA ALA A 143 11.42 4.27 19.26
C ALA A 143 10.33 4.94 20.12
N SER A 144 10.43 6.26 20.37
CA SER A 144 9.39 7.00 21.07
C SER A 144 8.10 7.11 20.27
N LEU A 145 8.15 7.26 18.94
CA LEU A 145 6.96 7.34 18.07
C LEU A 145 6.26 5.98 17.90
N VAL A 146 7.02 4.88 17.85
CA VAL A 146 6.52 3.50 17.83
C VAL A 146 5.96 3.10 19.19
N GLU A 147 6.59 3.50 20.30
CA GLU A 147 6.02 3.34 21.65
C GLU A 147 4.73 4.16 21.81
N ASP A 148 4.66 5.41 21.32
CA ASP A 148 3.46 6.25 21.48
C ASP A 148 2.26 5.71 20.68
N THR A 149 2.48 5.24 19.44
CA THR A 149 1.38 4.73 18.59
C THR A 149 0.88 3.35 19.03
N VAL A 150 1.75 2.43 19.44
CA VAL A 150 1.34 1.13 20.01
C VAL A 150 0.67 1.32 21.39
N ALA A 151 1.09 2.32 22.17
CA ALA A 151 0.44 2.66 23.44
C ALA A 151 -0.94 3.34 23.26
N LEU A 152 -1.18 4.03 22.14
CA LEU A 152 -2.44 4.75 21.87
C LEU A 152 -3.64 3.82 21.58
N PHE A 153 -3.42 2.64 21.00
CA PHE A 153 -4.49 1.71 20.59
C PHE A 153 -4.17 0.24 20.93
N PRO A 154 -4.08 -0.14 22.22
CA PRO A 154 -3.67 -1.49 22.63
C PRO A 154 -4.64 -2.60 22.20
N ASP A 155 -5.93 -2.28 22.05
CA ASP A 155 -7.00 -3.20 21.65
C ASP A 155 -7.43 -2.99 20.18
N SER A 156 -6.50 -2.62 19.30
CA SER A 156 -6.79 -2.42 17.88
C SER A 156 -7.24 -3.72 17.20
N LEU A 157 -8.34 -3.65 16.48
CA LEU A 157 -8.87 -4.73 15.65
C LEU A 157 -8.06 -4.88 14.36
N GLN A 158 -8.00 -6.08 13.80
CA GLN A 158 -7.43 -6.34 12.48
C GLN A 158 -8.43 -6.01 11.37
N ILE A 159 -7.94 -5.76 10.16
CA ILE A 159 -8.81 -5.69 8.97
C ILE A 159 -9.68 -6.96 8.89
N GLY A 160 -10.96 -6.76 8.63
CA GLY A 160 -11.97 -7.82 8.57
C GLY A 160 -12.60 -8.17 9.92
N GLU A 161 -11.99 -7.77 11.04
CA GLU A 161 -12.59 -7.98 12.36
C GLU A 161 -13.79 -7.07 12.60
N ARG A 162 -14.76 -7.64 13.31
CA ARG A 162 -16.06 -7.02 13.53
C ARG A 162 -16.11 -6.35 14.89
N PHE A 163 -16.38 -5.05 14.88
CA PHE A 163 -16.84 -4.34 16.08
C PHE A 163 -18.37 -4.34 16.13
N VAL A 164 -18.95 -4.67 17.28
CA VAL A 164 -20.40 -4.64 17.52
C VAL A 164 -20.71 -3.50 18.47
N TYR A 165 -21.69 -2.68 18.12
CA TYR A 165 -22.09 -1.52 18.89
C TYR A 165 -23.60 -1.36 18.95
N GLU A 166 -24.05 -0.50 19.85
CA GLU A 166 -25.44 -0.10 19.99
C GLU A 166 -25.64 1.33 19.50
N ASP A 167 -26.81 1.62 18.93
CA ASP A 167 -27.16 3.01 18.65
C ASP A 167 -27.29 3.83 19.94
N GLU A 168 -27.31 5.15 19.83
CA GLU A 168 -27.35 6.06 21.00
C GLU A 168 -28.51 5.77 21.96
N ARG A 169 -29.62 5.24 21.43
CA ARG A 169 -30.82 4.88 22.20
C ARG A 169 -30.80 3.46 22.75
N LYS A 170 -29.80 2.66 22.38
CA LYS A 170 -29.66 1.24 22.73
C LYS A 170 -30.84 0.37 22.25
N GLU A 171 -31.54 0.85 21.24
CA GLU A 171 -32.70 0.17 20.63
C GLU A 171 -32.26 -0.75 19.49
N ASN A 172 -31.14 -0.45 18.84
CA ASN A 172 -30.60 -1.21 17.71
C ASN A 172 -29.16 -1.64 17.96
N SER A 173 -28.84 -2.86 17.51
CA SER A 173 -27.46 -3.35 17.45
C SER A 173 -26.96 -3.31 16.02
N ALA A 174 -25.69 -2.97 15.87
CA ALA A 174 -25.03 -2.81 14.60
C ALA A 174 -23.64 -3.42 14.64
N SER A 175 -23.09 -3.74 13.47
CA SER A 175 -21.69 -4.07 13.32
C SER A 175 -20.99 -3.16 12.34
N LEU A 176 -19.75 -2.80 12.68
CA LEU A 176 -18.81 -2.09 11.83
C LEU A 176 -17.63 -3.02 11.52
N ILE A 177 -17.25 -3.09 10.25
CA ILE A 177 -16.07 -3.81 9.77
C ILE A 177 -15.28 -2.87 8.87
N VAL A 178 -13.98 -2.76 9.16
CA VAL A 178 -13.02 -2.15 8.25
C VAL A 178 -12.47 -3.25 7.35
N GLY A 179 -12.64 -3.09 6.05
CA GLY A 179 -12.21 -4.03 5.03
C GLY A 179 -10.84 -3.66 4.43
N PRO A 180 -10.45 -4.30 3.33
CA PRO A 180 -9.15 -4.06 2.71
C PRO A 180 -8.98 -2.61 2.28
N ILE A 181 -7.71 -2.19 2.26
CA ILE A 181 -7.29 -0.88 1.77
C ILE A 181 -6.91 -0.95 0.29
N THR A 182 -7.03 0.17 -0.42
CA THR A 182 -6.61 0.31 -1.81
C THR A 182 -5.90 1.63 -2.00
N TRP A 183 -4.85 1.64 -2.81
CA TRP A 183 -4.08 2.84 -3.13
C TRP A 183 -4.48 3.42 -4.48
N SER A 184 -4.44 4.75 -4.60
CA SER A 184 -4.68 5.43 -5.87
C SER A 184 -3.99 6.79 -5.92
N ASN A 185 -3.22 7.05 -6.97
CA ASN A 185 -2.58 8.38 -7.17
C ASN A 185 -3.58 9.41 -7.71
N ALA A 186 -4.67 8.95 -8.32
CA ALA A 186 -5.75 9.81 -8.77
C ALA A 186 -7.08 9.04 -8.86
N PHE A 187 -8.19 9.76 -8.74
CA PHE A 187 -9.52 9.25 -9.05
C PHE A 187 -10.40 10.39 -9.58
N GLN A 188 -11.58 10.06 -10.10
CA GLN A 188 -12.53 11.07 -10.52
C GLN A 188 -13.95 10.68 -10.14
N THR A 189 -14.78 11.69 -9.86
CA THR A 189 -16.22 11.46 -9.73
C THR A 189 -16.82 11.08 -11.07
N THR A 190 -17.78 10.17 -11.02
CA THR A 190 -18.58 9.71 -12.16
C THR A 190 -19.90 10.47 -12.18
N GLY A 191 -20.47 10.67 -13.37
CA GLY A 191 -21.69 11.46 -13.58
C GLY A 191 -21.47 12.68 -14.47
N THR A 192 -22.40 13.63 -14.41
CA THR A 192 -22.47 14.77 -15.35
C THR A 192 -21.48 15.90 -15.06
N LYS A 193 -20.96 15.99 -13.83
CA LYS A 193 -19.90 16.92 -13.43
C LYS A 193 -18.74 16.15 -12.81
N GLN A 194 -17.84 15.68 -13.66
CA GLN A 194 -16.65 14.96 -13.24
C GLN A 194 -15.66 15.94 -12.60
N VAL A 195 -15.21 15.60 -11.40
CA VAL A 195 -14.16 16.30 -10.67
C VAL A 195 -13.01 15.32 -10.53
N ARG A 196 -11.83 15.71 -11.01
CA ARG A 196 -10.61 14.91 -10.89
C ARG A 196 -9.89 15.27 -9.60
N TYR A 197 -9.51 14.25 -8.86
CA TYR A 197 -8.68 14.29 -7.67
C TYR A 197 -7.35 13.66 -8.05
N ALA A 198 -6.27 14.43 -8.01
CA ALA A 198 -4.91 13.95 -8.20
C ALA A 198 -4.15 14.28 -6.93
N ALA A 199 -3.49 13.27 -6.35
CA ALA A 199 -2.71 13.47 -5.16
C ALA A 199 -1.54 14.43 -5.46
N GLU A 200 -1.17 15.22 -4.46
CA GLU A 200 0.01 16.06 -4.54
C GLU A 200 1.29 15.20 -4.66
N LEU A 201 2.39 15.80 -5.11
CA LEU A 201 3.67 15.09 -5.19
C LEU A 201 4.11 14.60 -3.81
N GLY A 202 4.49 13.33 -3.69
CA GLY A 202 4.81 12.67 -2.41
C GLY A 202 3.59 12.28 -1.59
N LYS A 203 2.40 12.24 -2.21
CA LYS A 203 1.16 11.80 -1.58
C LYS A 203 0.41 10.82 -2.47
N ALA A 204 -0.43 10.00 -1.85
CA ALA A 204 -1.37 9.12 -2.50
C ALA A 204 -2.73 9.14 -1.80
N TYR A 205 -3.77 8.67 -2.49
CA TYR A 205 -5.05 8.41 -1.84
C TYR A 205 -5.09 6.98 -1.29
N LEU A 206 -5.28 6.88 0.02
CA LEU A 206 -5.60 5.65 0.72
C LEU A 206 -7.13 5.50 0.81
N LEU A 207 -7.66 4.46 0.18
CA LEU A 207 -9.08 4.13 0.18
C LEU A 207 -9.32 3.00 1.17
N VAL A 208 -10.01 3.29 2.26
CA VAL A 208 -10.32 2.30 3.30
C VAL A 208 -11.77 1.85 3.14
N THR A 209 -11.98 0.55 2.94
CA THR A 209 -13.34 -0.02 2.84
C THR A 209 -14.00 -0.01 4.22
N VAL A 210 -15.21 0.52 4.33
CA VAL A 210 -16.02 0.48 5.54
C VAL A 210 -17.35 -0.18 5.26
N ARG A 211 -17.73 -1.14 6.09
CA ARG A 211 -19.02 -1.84 6.03
C ARG A 211 -19.76 -1.71 7.34
N VAL A 212 -21.03 -1.31 7.26
CA VAL A 212 -21.94 -1.25 8.41
C VAL A 212 -23.15 -2.14 8.16
N THR A 213 -23.54 -2.93 9.15
CA THR A 213 -24.70 -3.84 9.11
C THR A 213 -25.59 -3.62 10.32
N HIS A 214 -26.90 -3.51 10.11
CA HIS A 214 -27.91 -3.53 11.17
C HIS A 214 -28.15 -4.98 11.63
N LEU A 215 -27.75 -5.33 12.85
CA LEU A 215 -27.86 -6.71 13.34
C LEU A 215 -29.26 -7.04 13.88
N GLY A 216 -30.00 -6.05 14.35
CA GLY A 216 -31.34 -6.28 14.89
C GLY A 216 -31.82 -5.19 15.84
N HIS A 217 -33.13 -5.14 15.98
CA HIS A 217 -33.82 -4.28 16.95
C HIS A 217 -34.07 -5.08 18.23
N LYS A 218 -33.80 -4.48 19.40
CA LYS A 218 -33.88 -5.16 20.71
C LYS A 218 -35.27 -5.27 21.32
N GLY A 219 -36.28 -4.63 20.72
CA GLY A 219 -37.70 -4.84 21.06
C GLY A 219 -38.26 -3.92 22.14
N GLU A 220 -37.43 -3.11 22.81
CA GLU A 220 -37.88 -2.17 23.86
C GLU A 220 -38.19 -0.76 23.33
N GLY A 221 -37.94 -0.50 22.04
CA GLY A 221 -38.01 0.83 21.43
C GLY A 221 -38.92 0.91 20.20
N ALA A 222 -39.33 2.12 19.81
CA ALA A 222 -40.12 2.33 18.60
C ALA A 222 -39.25 2.50 17.34
N ASN A 223 -37.95 2.78 17.49
CA ASN A 223 -37.05 3.02 16.37
C ASN A 223 -36.41 1.71 15.90
N THR A 224 -36.85 1.22 14.74
CA THR A 224 -36.33 0.02 14.10
C THR A 224 -35.23 0.30 13.06
N VAL A 225 -34.93 1.58 12.82
CA VAL A 225 -33.99 2.03 11.80
C VAL A 225 -32.69 2.47 12.47
N LEU A 226 -31.58 1.91 12.01
CA LEU A 226 -30.24 2.30 12.43
C LEU A 226 -29.75 3.44 11.55
N GLN A 227 -29.13 4.46 12.15
CA GLN A 227 -28.35 5.45 11.41
C GLN A 227 -26.86 5.08 11.51
N THR A 228 -26.19 4.97 10.36
CA THR A 228 -24.75 4.67 10.35
C THR A 228 -23.93 5.88 10.82
N PRO A 229 -22.69 5.68 11.30
CA PRO A 229 -21.78 6.79 11.59
C PRO A 229 -21.53 7.61 10.34
N GLU A 230 -21.37 8.92 10.51
CA GLU A 230 -20.93 9.79 9.42
C GLU A 230 -19.42 9.64 9.15
N GLU A 231 -19.01 10.10 7.98
CA GLU A 231 -17.63 10.09 7.52
C GLU A 231 -16.70 10.80 8.51
N SER A 232 -17.14 11.91 9.11
CA SER A 232 -16.42 12.68 10.13
C SER A 232 -16.21 11.95 11.45
N ALA A 233 -16.90 10.82 11.68
CA ALA A 233 -16.68 9.98 12.85
C ALA A 233 -15.39 9.15 12.74
N PHE A 234 -14.80 9.07 11.54
CA PHE A 234 -13.59 8.32 11.28
C PHE A 234 -12.37 9.24 11.20
N LEU A 235 -11.27 8.81 11.81
CA LEU A 235 -9.98 9.48 11.80
C LEU A 235 -8.89 8.45 11.52
N LEU A 236 -8.02 8.78 10.57
CA LEU A 236 -6.81 8.02 10.32
C LEU A 236 -5.71 8.56 11.23
N HIS A 237 -5.08 7.69 12.01
CA HIS A 237 -3.93 7.99 12.85
C HIS A 237 -2.69 7.38 12.22
N TYR A 238 -1.68 8.19 11.95
CA TYR A 238 -0.39 7.74 11.43
C TYR A 238 0.71 8.72 11.87
N ALA A 239 1.86 8.19 12.31
CA ALA A 239 3.02 8.98 12.76
C ALA A 239 2.70 10.11 13.76
N GLY A 240 1.73 9.90 14.66
CA GLY A 240 1.29 10.89 15.64
C GLY A 240 0.34 11.98 15.10
N GLU A 241 0.05 11.97 13.80
CA GLU A 241 -0.89 12.88 13.14
C GLU A 241 -2.27 12.24 12.94
N THR A 242 -3.29 13.10 12.79
CA THR A 242 -4.66 12.66 12.50
C THR A 242 -5.18 13.27 11.21
N SER A 243 -5.58 12.41 10.27
CA SER A 243 -6.14 12.80 8.98
C SER A 243 -7.64 12.52 8.93
N ARG A 244 -8.40 13.45 8.37
CA ARG A 244 -9.84 13.31 8.15
C ARG A 244 -10.12 12.79 6.74
N PRO A 245 -11.19 12.00 6.54
CA PRO A 245 -11.55 11.55 5.21
C PRO A 245 -12.01 12.72 4.34
N LEU A 246 -11.66 12.67 3.06
CA LEU A 246 -12.09 13.61 2.04
C LEU A 246 -13.59 13.47 1.80
N LYS A 247 -14.27 14.61 1.68
CA LYS A 247 -15.68 14.63 1.31
C LYS A 247 -15.83 14.57 -0.21
N VAL A 248 -16.07 13.37 -0.73
CA VAL A 248 -16.26 13.13 -2.15
C VAL A 248 -17.76 13.21 -2.50
N PRO A 249 -18.18 14.08 -3.44
CA PRO A 249 -19.60 14.43 -3.62
C PRO A 249 -20.43 13.41 -4.41
N GLY A 250 -19.85 12.28 -4.84
CA GLY A 250 -20.58 11.28 -5.64
C GLY A 250 -19.74 10.05 -5.97
N PRO A 251 -20.32 9.07 -6.69
CA PRO A 251 -19.65 7.81 -7.01
C PRO A 251 -18.37 8.06 -7.82
N THR A 252 -17.33 7.26 -7.60
CA THR A 252 -16.01 7.46 -8.22
C THR A 252 -15.62 6.33 -9.14
N THR A 253 -14.58 6.53 -9.96
CA THR A 253 -13.94 5.45 -10.72
C THR A 253 -13.28 4.37 -9.86
N ARG A 254 -13.22 4.56 -8.55
CA ARG A 254 -12.72 3.58 -7.57
C ARG A 254 -13.83 2.94 -6.73
N GLY A 255 -15.09 3.33 -6.97
CA GLY A 255 -16.26 2.83 -6.25
C GLY A 255 -17.02 3.94 -5.51
N GLU A 256 -18.00 3.53 -4.71
CA GLU A 256 -18.87 4.44 -3.98
C GLU A 256 -18.19 4.95 -2.70
N PRO A 257 -18.14 6.28 -2.48
CA PRO A 257 -17.73 6.82 -1.20
C PRO A 257 -18.67 6.37 -0.08
N TYR A 258 -18.10 6.04 1.07
CA TYR A 258 -18.87 5.81 2.27
C TYR A 258 -19.61 7.11 2.65
N SER A 259 -20.88 6.98 2.98
CA SER A 259 -21.69 8.10 3.46
C SER A 259 -22.68 7.62 4.51
N LYS A 260 -23.11 8.55 5.35
CA LYS A 260 -24.14 8.27 6.36
C LYS A 260 -25.45 7.87 5.68
N VAL A 261 -25.95 6.69 6.02
CA VAL A 261 -27.23 6.17 5.53
C VAL A 261 -28.09 5.64 6.67
N ARG A 262 -29.36 5.40 6.37
CA ARG A 262 -30.30 4.73 7.26
C ARG A 262 -30.47 3.30 6.80
N LEU A 263 -30.28 2.36 7.73
CA LEU A 263 -30.38 0.93 7.48
C LEU A 263 -31.61 0.37 8.19
N ASN A 264 -32.40 -0.40 7.46
CA ASN A 264 -33.44 -1.25 8.02
C ASN A 264 -32.81 -2.48 8.68
N ARG A 265 -33.64 -3.27 9.37
CA ARG A 265 -33.19 -4.50 10.04
C ARG A 265 -32.50 -5.46 9.07
N HIS A 266 -31.30 -5.92 9.41
CA HIS A 266 -30.44 -6.81 8.60
C HIS A 266 -29.91 -6.20 7.29
N GLU A 267 -30.15 -4.91 7.05
CA GLU A 267 -29.57 -4.22 5.91
C GLU A 267 -28.09 -3.93 6.15
N SER A 268 -27.31 -3.90 5.07
CA SER A 268 -25.88 -3.60 5.11
C SER A 268 -25.54 -2.59 4.03
N THR A 269 -24.58 -1.72 4.34
CA THR A 269 -23.96 -0.81 3.37
C THR A 269 -22.45 -0.96 3.42
N ALA A 270 -21.78 -0.68 2.29
CA ALA A 270 -20.34 -0.61 2.22
C ALA A 270 -19.91 0.53 1.30
N GLY A 271 -18.78 1.15 1.60
CA GLY A 271 -18.20 2.21 0.77
C GLY A 271 -16.77 2.54 1.18
N TYR A 272 -16.13 3.44 0.44
CA TYR A 272 -14.75 3.84 0.67
C TYR A 272 -14.66 5.17 1.43
N LEU A 273 -13.84 5.20 2.47
CA LEU A 273 -13.29 6.44 3.02
C LEU A 273 -12.01 6.78 2.26
N PHE A 274 -11.89 8.02 1.79
CA PHE A 274 -10.73 8.48 1.04
C PHE A 274 -9.86 9.34 1.95
N PHE A 275 -8.59 9.01 2.08
CA PHE A 275 -7.61 9.82 2.80
C PHE A 275 -6.49 10.21 1.84
N GLU A 276 -6.00 11.44 1.92
CA GLU A 276 -4.77 11.85 1.25
C GLU A 276 -3.65 11.74 2.28
N VAL A 277 -2.67 10.91 1.99
CA VAL A 277 -1.60 10.52 2.91
C VAL A 277 -0.26 10.51 2.17
N PRO A 278 0.88 10.50 2.88
CA PRO A 278 2.17 10.24 2.26
C PRO A 278 2.14 8.93 1.45
N ASP A 279 2.78 8.90 0.28
CA ASP A 279 2.82 7.72 -0.58
C ASP A 279 3.73 6.59 -0.05
N ASP A 280 4.57 6.91 0.93
CA ASP A 280 5.43 6.01 1.70
C ASP A 280 4.78 5.55 3.03
N LEU A 281 3.52 5.89 3.29
CA LEU A 281 2.83 5.50 4.52
C LEU A 281 2.74 3.97 4.62
N ASP A 282 3.28 3.43 5.72
CA ASP A 282 3.16 2.01 6.05
C ASP A 282 1.82 1.72 6.77
N PRO A 283 0.94 0.90 6.16
CA PRO A 283 -0.35 0.54 6.77
C PRO A 283 -0.24 -0.14 8.12
N ALA A 284 0.86 -0.84 8.43
CA ALA A 284 1.05 -1.56 9.69
C ALA A 284 1.10 -0.61 10.90
N PHE A 285 1.51 0.64 10.67
CA PHE A 285 1.54 1.69 11.69
C PHE A 285 0.32 2.63 11.62
N ALA A 286 -0.54 2.46 10.61
CA ALA A 286 -1.73 3.28 10.42
C ALA A 286 -2.96 2.66 11.10
N HIS A 287 -3.67 3.48 11.86
CA HIS A 287 -4.86 3.06 12.60
C HIS A 287 -6.08 3.88 12.18
N LEU A 288 -7.15 3.23 11.74
CA LEU A 288 -8.42 3.88 11.53
C LEU A 288 -9.25 3.83 12.82
N ARG A 289 -9.45 4.98 13.45
CA ARG A 289 -10.29 5.13 14.64
C ARG A 289 -11.69 5.59 14.23
N ALA A 290 -12.73 4.96 14.78
CA ALA A 290 -14.11 5.41 14.64
C ALA A 290 -14.65 5.86 15.99
N ASN A 291 -15.33 7.00 16.06
CA ASN A 291 -16.01 7.46 17.27
C ASN A 291 -17.52 7.16 17.17
N ILE A 292 -18.01 6.20 17.96
CA ILE A 292 -19.37 5.66 17.84
C ILE A 292 -20.00 5.56 19.23
N GLY A 293 -21.02 6.37 19.50
CA GLY A 293 -21.84 6.21 20.71
C GLY A 293 -21.09 6.31 22.04
N GLY A 294 -19.92 6.97 22.06
CA GLY A 294 -19.03 7.06 23.22
C GLY A 294 -17.93 6.00 23.27
N GLU A 295 -17.95 5.04 22.35
CA GLU A 295 -16.89 4.07 22.13
C GLU A 295 -15.95 4.53 21.00
N SER A 296 -14.72 4.05 21.02
CA SER A 296 -13.67 4.46 20.07
C SER A 296 -12.88 3.27 19.55
N PRO A 297 -13.51 2.32 18.85
CA PRO A 297 -12.77 1.22 18.23
C PRO A 297 -11.75 1.75 17.23
N ALA A 298 -10.61 1.07 17.16
CA ALA A 298 -9.57 1.33 16.19
C ALA A 298 -9.25 0.04 15.42
N TRP A 299 -8.94 0.17 14.14
CA TRP A 299 -8.45 -0.91 13.30
C TRP A 299 -7.04 -0.60 12.83
N VAL A 300 -6.11 -1.54 12.94
CA VAL A 300 -4.83 -1.46 12.24
C VAL A 300 -5.04 -1.80 10.76
N LEU A 301 -4.40 -1.05 9.86
CA LEU A 301 -4.66 -1.14 8.42
C LEU A 301 -3.68 -2.06 7.66
N GLY A 302 -2.61 -2.49 8.31
CA GLY A 302 -1.67 -3.49 7.81
C GLY A 302 -1.62 -4.70 8.73
N GLU A 303 -1.05 -5.80 8.23
CA GLU A 303 -0.71 -6.93 9.09
C GLU A 303 0.49 -6.55 9.95
N ARG A 304 0.44 -6.85 11.25
CA ARG A 304 1.63 -6.81 12.11
C ARG A 304 2.52 -7.98 11.71
N SER A 305 3.57 -7.72 10.92
CA SER A 305 4.69 -8.65 10.74
C SER A 305 5.59 -8.68 11.98
#